data_AF-A0A8J2JQP0-F1
#
_entry.id   AF-A0A8J2JQP0-F1
#
_cell.length_a   1.000
_cell.length_b   1.000
_cell.length_c   1.000
_cell.angle_alpha   90.00
_cell.angle_beta   90.00
_cell.angle_gamma   90.00
#
_symmetry.space_group_name_H-M   'P 1'
#
loop_
_entity.id
_entity.type
_entity.pdbx_description
1 polymer ?
#
loop_
_entity_poly.entity_id
_entity_poly.type
_entity_poly.pdbx_seq_one_letter_code
_entity_poly.pdbx_strand_id
1 'polypeptide(L)'
;MLKTIIFAIVLANLSGLGVTIGAHRLWSHRSFKARIPLKILLATCFAFSCQGSIWMWAAWHPVHHKFAETDGDPHNSTRGFFYSHIGWLFTYDHPKFKKNLEKIDMSDVENETFIICSTKRI
;
A
#
# COMPACT_ATOMS: atom_id res chain seq x y z
N MET A 1 -27.87 -15.15 -7.57
CA MET A 1 -27.32 -14.02 -8.35
C MET A 1 -27.31 -12.71 -7.56
N LEU A 2 -28.46 -12.19 -7.10
CA LEU A 2 -28.51 -10.91 -6.35
C LEU A 2 -27.64 -10.88 -5.08
N LYS A 3 -27.71 -11.94 -4.25
CA LYS A 3 -26.87 -12.05 -3.03
C LYS A 3 -25.37 -12.00 -3.33
N THR A 4 -24.93 -12.64 -4.42
CA THR A 4 -23.54 -12.65 -4.85
C THR A 4 -23.08 -11.27 -5.31
N ILE A 5 -23.93 -10.54 -6.05
CA ILE A 5 -23.63 -9.17 -6.49
C ILE A 5 -23.52 -8.23 -5.29
N ILE A 6 -24.47 -8.29 -4.35
CA ILE A 6 -24.43 -7.49 -3.12
C ILE A 6 -23.16 -7.81 -2.33
N PHE A 7 -22.84 -9.09 -2.16
CA PHE A 7 -21.63 -9.50 -1.45
C PHE A 7 -20.36 -8.97 -2.12
N ALA A 8 -20.27 -9.05 -3.45
CA ALA A 8 -19.13 -8.53 -4.22
C ALA A 8 -18.98 -7.00 -4.06
N ILE A 9 -20.07 -6.24 -4.13
CA ILE A 9 -20.06 -4.79 -3.93
C ILE A 9 -19.61 -4.44 -2.52
N VAL A 10 -20.14 -5.14 -1.51
CA VAL A 10 -19.74 -4.92 -0.10
C VAL A 10 -18.25 -5.20 0.08
N LEU A 11 -17.76 -6.33 -0.45
CA LEU A 11 -16.36 -6.71 -0.35
C LEU A 11 -15.44 -5.70 -1.07
N ALA A 12 -15.84 -5.21 -2.25
CA ALA A 12 -15.08 -4.20 -2.99
C ALA A 12 -15.00 -2.86 -2.24
N ASN A 13 -16.07 -2.46 -1.56
CA ASN A 13 -16.04 -1.25 -0.73
C ASN A 13 -15.18 -1.44 0.51
N LEU A 14 -15.28 -2.60 1.18
CA LEU A 14 -14.43 -2.92 2.33
C LEU A 14 -12.95 -2.96 1.94
N SER A 15 -12.60 -3.54 0.80
CA SER A 15 -11.22 -3.54 0.31
C SER A 15 -10.73 -2.12 -0.01
N GLY A 16 -11.57 -1.31 -0.66
CA GLY A 16 -11.30 0.11 -0.91
C GLY A 16 -11.06 0.92 0.38
N LEU A 17 -11.83 0.66 1.44
CA LEU A 17 -11.62 1.29 2.75
C LEU A 17 -10.30 0.86 3.39
N GLY A 18 -9.93 -0.42 3.27
CA GLY A 18 -8.64 -0.94 3.74
C GLY A 18 -7.45 -0.23 3.08
N VAL A 19 -7.52 0.01 1.77
CA VAL A 19 -6.48 0.75 1.03
C VAL A 19 -6.50 2.23 1.39
N THR A 20 -7.65 2.89 1.30
CA THR A 20 -7.74 4.36 1.41
C THR A 20 -7.57 4.87 2.85
N ILE A 21 -8.18 4.22 3.84
CA ILE A 21 -8.12 4.64 5.24
C ILE A 21 -6.94 3.96 5.94
N GLY A 22 -6.71 2.67 5.67
CA GLY A 22 -5.60 1.89 6.23
C GLY A 22 -4.28 2.21 5.55
N ALA A 23 -3.96 1.51 4.45
CA ALA A 23 -2.66 1.58 3.79
C ALA A 23 -2.22 3.01 3.50
N HIS A 24 -3.11 3.81 2.94
CA HIS A 24 -2.81 5.16 2.49
C HIS A 24 -2.75 6.18 3.64
N ARG A 25 -3.84 6.40 4.38
CA ARG A 25 -3.91 7.48 5.39
C ARG A 25 -3.27 7.12 6.73
N LEU A 26 -3.51 5.91 7.22
CA LEU A 26 -3.04 5.48 8.54
C LEU A 26 -1.55 5.11 8.50
N TRP A 27 -1.15 4.18 7.64
CA TRP A 27 0.21 3.63 7.65
C TRP A 27 1.20 4.42 6.78
N SER A 28 0.81 4.87 5.57
CA SER A 28 1.75 5.64 4.72
C SER A 28 1.88 7.10 5.16
N HIS A 29 0.76 7.79 5.37
CA HIS A 29 0.75 9.25 5.65
C HIS A 29 0.64 9.63 7.12
N ARG A 30 0.41 8.66 8.03
CA ARG A 30 0.30 8.92 9.49
C ARG A 30 -0.68 10.05 9.83
N SER A 31 -1.76 10.18 9.05
CA SER A 31 -2.68 11.31 9.16
C SER A 31 -3.50 11.29 10.46
N PHE A 32 -3.59 10.13 11.11
CA PHE A 32 -4.26 9.95 12.39
C PHE A 32 -3.71 8.76 13.15
N LYS A 33 -3.99 8.69 14.46
CA LYS A 33 -3.64 7.54 15.31
C LYS A 33 -4.87 6.68 15.55
N ALA A 34 -4.78 5.39 15.24
CA ALA A 34 -5.85 4.42 15.48
C ALA A 34 -5.54 3.55 16.71
N ARG A 35 -6.58 3.10 17.43
CA ARG A 35 -6.46 2.03 18.44
C ARG A 35 -6.42 0.66 17.76
N ILE A 36 -5.90 -0.34 18.47
CA ILE A 36 -5.70 -1.71 17.96
C ILE A 36 -6.95 -2.29 17.26
N PRO A 37 -8.19 -2.17 17.77
CA PRO A 37 -9.35 -2.76 17.10
C PRO A 37 -9.59 -2.20 15.69
N LEU A 38 -9.43 -0.89 15.51
CA LEU A 38 -9.56 -0.26 14.20
C LEU A 38 -8.41 -0.64 13.27
N LYS A 39 -7.19 -0.77 13.80
CA LYS A 39 -6.04 -1.25 13.02
C LYS A 39 -6.26 -2.66 12.49
N ILE A 40 -6.76 -3.56 13.33
CA ILE A 40 -7.09 -4.95 12.94
C ILE A 40 -8.16 -4.95 11.85
N LEU A 41 -9.25 -4.19 12.04
CA LEU A 41 -10.32 -4.08 11.06
C LEU A 41 -9.80 -3.61 9.69
N LEU A 42 -9.02 -2.51 9.69
CA LEU A 42 -8.47 -1.94 8.46
C LEU A 42 -7.46 -2.87 7.79
N ALA A 43 -6.66 -3.62 8.57
CA ALA A 43 -5.70 -4.59 8.03
C ALA A 43 -6.42 -5.78 7.37
N THR A 44 -7.48 -6.29 7.98
CA THR A 44 -8.33 -7.33 7.38
C THR A 44 -9.01 -6.84 6.11
N CYS A 45 -9.56 -5.62 6.13
CA CYS A 45 -10.11 -4.98 4.94
C CYS A 45 -9.06 -4.83 3.83
N PHE A 46 -7.84 -4.42 4.17
CA PHE A 46 -6.74 -4.30 3.21
C PHE A 46 -6.32 -5.65 2.62
N ALA A 47 -6.35 -6.73 3.41
CA ALA A 47 -6.04 -8.07 2.90
C ALA A 47 -6.97 -8.50 1.75
N PHE A 48 -8.23 -8.04 1.73
CA PHE A 48 -9.15 -8.30 0.62
C PHE A 48 -8.79 -7.55 -0.68
N SER A 49 -7.91 -6.55 -0.62
CA SER A 49 -7.50 -5.77 -1.80
C SER A 49 -6.43 -6.46 -2.66
N CYS A 50 -5.69 -7.42 -2.08
CA CYS A 50 -4.59 -8.13 -2.73
C CYS A 50 -3.50 -7.21 -3.34
N GLN A 51 -3.30 -5.99 -2.81
CA GLN A 51 -2.30 -5.03 -3.32
C GLN A 51 -0.91 -5.20 -2.69
N GLY A 52 -0.58 -6.42 -2.28
CA GLY A 52 0.63 -6.74 -1.55
C GLY A 52 0.51 -6.45 -0.05
N SER A 53 1.63 -6.08 0.54
CA SER A 53 1.85 -6.13 1.98
C SER A 53 1.70 -4.73 2.60
N ILE A 54 1.20 -4.60 3.83
CA ILE A 54 1.01 -3.27 4.47
C ILE A 54 2.36 -2.54 4.59
N TRP A 55 3.41 -3.28 4.97
CA TRP A 55 4.78 -2.76 5.04
C TRP A 55 5.27 -2.26 3.68
N MET A 56 5.04 -3.04 2.61
CA MET A 56 5.44 -2.65 1.26
C MET A 56 4.71 -1.37 0.83
N TRP A 57 3.39 -1.30 1.04
CA TRP A 57 2.60 -0.11 0.75
C TRP A 57 3.08 1.12 1.52
N ALA A 58 3.27 0.97 2.83
CA ALA A 58 3.72 2.04 3.71
C ALA A 58 5.13 2.55 3.38
N ALA A 59 5.98 1.72 2.78
CA ALA A 59 7.31 2.14 2.32
C ALA A 59 7.29 2.72 0.89
N TRP A 60 6.56 2.10 -0.04
CA TRP A 60 6.54 2.46 -1.46
C TRP A 60 5.75 3.75 -1.72
N HIS A 61 4.62 3.92 -1.04
CA HIS A 61 3.72 5.05 -1.29
C HIS A 61 4.34 6.42 -0.96
N PRO A 62 5.08 6.59 0.15
CA PRO A 62 5.85 7.81 0.40
C PRO A 62 6.94 8.06 -0.65
N VAL A 63 7.61 7.02 -1.16
CA VAL A 63 8.61 7.15 -2.23
C VAL A 63 7.94 7.68 -3.50
N HIS A 64 6.79 7.10 -3.88
CA HIS A 64 6.00 7.57 -5.00
C HIS A 64 5.65 9.05 -4.86
N HIS A 65 5.13 9.48 -3.72
CA HIS A 65 4.80 10.90 -3.50
C HIS A 65 6.02 11.82 -3.53
N LYS A 66 7.13 11.42 -2.93
CA LYS A 66 8.33 12.26 -2.78
C LYS A 66 9.13 12.37 -4.08
N PHE A 67 9.10 11.34 -4.91
CA PHE A 67 9.89 11.25 -6.14
C PHE A 67 9.01 11.10 -7.39
N ALA A 68 7.76 11.55 -7.30
CA ALA A 68 6.77 11.49 -8.38
C ALA A 68 7.37 11.99 -9.71
N GLU A 69 6.99 11.35 -10.80
CA GLU A 69 7.41 11.72 -12.16
C GLU A 69 8.92 11.61 -12.43
N THR A 70 9.66 10.92 -11.56
CA THR A 70 11.09 10.62 -11.75
C THR A 70 11.34 9.12 -11.86
N ASP A 71 12.54 8.72 -12.30
CA ASP A 71 12.99 7.33 -12.23
C ASP A 71 13.07 6.73 -10.80
N GLY A 72 12.87 7.56 -9.78
CA GLY A 72 12.76 7.14 -8.38
C GLY A 72 11.35 6.74 -7.98
N ASP A 73 10.34 6.94 -8.83
CA ASP A 73 8.95 6.55 -8.64
C ASP A 73 8.70 5.16 -9.23
N PRO A 74 8.15 4.18 -8.46
CA PRO A 74 7.90 2.83 -8.96
C PRO A 74 6.90 2.80 -10.12
N HIS A 75 5.94 3.73 -10.18
CA HIS A 75 4.92 3.77 -11.22
C HIS A 75 4.85 5.15 -11.90
N ASN A 76 6.03 5.64 -12.26
CA ASN A 76 6.25 6.92 -12.94
C ASN A 76 5.30 7.13 -14.14
N SER A 77 4.43 8.14 -14.04
CA SER A 77 3.43 8.53 -15.06
C SER A 77 4.05 9.01 -16.38
N THR A 78 5.26 9.54 -16.37
CA THR A 78 5.95 10.06 -17.58
C THR A 78 6.35 8.95 -18.55
N ARG A 79 6.41 7.69 -18.07
CA ARG A 79 6.64 6.50 -18.92
C ARG A 79 5.38 6.04 -19.67
N GLY A 80 4.27 6.77 -19.52
CA GLY A 80 3.02 6.55 -20.23
C GLY A 80 1.98 5.78 -19.43
N PHE A 81 0.72 5.90 -19.86
CA PHE A 81 -0.47 5.37 -19.18
C PHE A 81 -0.36 3.88 -18.82
N PHE A 82 0.04 3.04 -19.78
CA PHE A 82 0.13 1.60 -19.56
C PHE A 82 1.17 1.24 -18.51
N TYR A 83 2.30 1.95 -18.48
CA TYR A 83 3.34 1.72 -17.48
C TYR A 83 2.85 2.04 -16.08
N SER A 84 2.31 3.25 -15.86
CA SER A 84 1.84 3.68 -14.54
C SER A 84 0.59 2.91 -14.06
N HIS A 85 -0.23 2.41 -14.98
CA HIS A 85 -1.45 1.68 -14.62
C HIS A 85 -1.18 0.23 -14.18
N ILE A 86 -0.40 -0.52 -14.97
CA ILE A 86 -0.15 -1.94 -14.69
C ILE A 86 1.25 -2.41 -15.09
N GLY A 87 1.89 -1.75 -16.06
CA GLY A 87 3.16 -2.19 -16.63
C GLY A 87 4.30 -2.23 -15.61
N TRP A 88 4.30 -1.34 -14.62
CA TRP A 88 5.31 -1.33 -13.56
C TRP A 88 5.40 -2.65 -12.78
N LEU A 89 4.27 -3.36 -12.59
CA LEU A 89 4.20 -4.65 -11.89
C LEU A 89 4.96 -5.77 -12.61
N PHE A 90 5.19 -5.62 -13.92
CA PHE A 90 5.85 -6.64 -14.76
C PHE A 90 7.29 -6.28 -15.12
N THR A 91 7.83 -5.23 -14.50
CA THR A 91 9.20 -4.75 -14.74
C THR A 91 10.03 -4.79 -13.48
N TYR A 92 11.35 -4.84 -13.64
CA TYR A 92 12.25 -4.71 -12.50
C TYR A 92 12.30 -3.27 -11.99
N ASP A 93 12.34 -3.14 -10.68
CA ASP A 93 12.50 -1.86 -10.00
C ASP A 93 13.77 -1.13 -10.46
N HIS A 94 13.62 0.16 -10.74
CA HIS A 94 14.74 1.00 -11.11
C HIS A 94 15.73 1.16 -9.93
N PRO A 95 17.06 1.17 -10.13
CA PRO A 95 18.03 1.29 -9.04
C PRO A 95 17.86 2.55 -8.17
N LYS A 96 17.36 3.65 -8.75
CA LYS A 96 17.05 4.88 -7.99
C LYS A 96 15.88 4.68 -7.01
N PHE A 97 14.87 3.88 -7.37
CA PHE A 97 13.76 3.55 -6.48
C PHE A 97 14.28 2.81 -5.25
N LYS A 98 15.10 1.76 -5.42
CA LYS A 98 15.68 0.99 -4.30
C LYS A 98 16.49 1.87 -3.34
N LYS A 99 17.35 2.74 -3.88
CA LYS A 99 18.13 3.70 -3.08
C LYS A 99 17.25 4.70 -2.32
N ASN A 100 16.06 5.03 -2.84
CA ASN A 100 15.14 5.94 -2.20
C ASN A 100 14.29 5.23 -1.14
N LEU A 101 13.96 3.96 -1.36
CA LEU A 101 13.25 3.11 -0.42
C LEU A 101 14.05 2.92 0.88
N GLU A 102 15.36 2.71 0.78
CA GLU A 102 16.28 2.61 1.93
C GLU A 102 16.29 3.87 2.82
N LYS A 103 15.86 5.02 2.31
CA LYS A 103 15.82 6.29 3.05
C LYS A 103 14.50 6.51 3.79
N ILE A 104 13.50 5.65 3.60
CA ILE A 104 12.21 5.79 4.26
C ILE A 104 12.32 5.23 5.68
N ASP A 105 11.97 6.06 6.66
CA ASP A 105 11.82 5.62 8.04
C ASP A 105 10.54 4.77 8.17
N MET A 106 10.75 3.52 8.55
CA MET A 106 9.71 2.50 8.77
C MET A 106 9.63 2.07 10.24
N SER A 107 10.38 2.71 11.13
CA SER A 107 10.52 2.29 12.54
C SER A 107 9.17 2.17 13.26
N ASP A 108 8.24 3.07 12.98
CA ASP A 108 6.91 3.08 13.54
C ASP A 108 6.01 1.95 13.02
N VAL A 109 6.10 1.60 11.73
CA VAL A 109 5.39 0.44 11.17
C VAL A 109 6.00 -0.87 11.70
N GLU A 110 7.33 -0.89 11.87
CA GLU A 110 8.08 -2.05 12.37
C GLU A 110 7.89 -2.27 13.88
N ASN A 111 7.66 -1.22 14.65
CA ASN A 111 7.36 -1.33 16.08
C ASN A 111 5.93 -1.88 16.34
N GLU A 112 5.07 -1.93 15.31
CA GLU A 112 3.75 -2.54 15.42
C GLU A 112 3.83 -4.05 15.25
N THR A 113 3.88 -4.78 16.38
CA THR A 113 3.91 -6.25 16.43
C THR A 113 2.83 -6.91 15.56
N PHE A 114 1.67 -6.27 15.44
CA PHE A 114 0.56 -6.77 14.63
C PHE A 114 0.84 -6.74 13.11
N ILE A 115 1.63 -5.78 12.62
CA ILE A 115 1.97 -5.67 11.19
C ILE A 115 3.08 -6.67 10.84
N ILE A 116 4.02 -6.94 11.75
CA ILE A 116 5.12 -7.88 11.51
C ILE A 116 4.62 -9.32 11.26
N CYS A 117 3.55 -9.73 11.95
CA CYS A 117 3.04 -11.10 11.85
C CYS A 117 2.36 -11.39 10.49
N SER A 118 1.79 -10.38 9.84
CA SER A 118 1.12 -10.49 8.53
C SER A 118 2.04 -10.18 7.34
N THR A 119 3.24 -9.66 7.61
CA THR A 119 4.05 -9.00 6.58
C THR A 119 5.54 -9.33 6.75
N LYS A 120 5.95 -10.58 6.47
CA LYS A 120 7.39 -10.91 6.47
C LYS A 120 8.10 -10.17 5.34
N ARG A 121 9.24 -9.55 5.64
CA ARG A 121 10.27 -9.16 4.66
C ARG A 121 10.60 -10.41 3.84
N ILE A 122 10.25 -10.39 2.55
CA ILE A 122 10.82 -11.31 1.57
C ILE A 122 12.08 -10.64 1.02
#